data_AF-A0A9C6XV00-F1
#
_entry.id   AF-A0A9C6XV00-F1
#
_cell.length_a   1.000
_cell.length_b   1.000
_cell.length_c   1.000
_cell.angle_alpha   90.00
_cell.angle_beta   90.00
_cell.angle_gamma   90.00
#
_symmetry.space_group_name_H-M   'P 1'
#
loop_
_entity.id
_entity.type
_entity.pdbx_description
1 polymer ?
#
loop_
_entity_poly.entity_id
_entity_poly.type
_entity_poly.pdbx_seq_one_letter_code
_entity_poly.pdbx_strand_id
1 'polypeptide(L)'
;MLVMLVVVVCGGALALVAALYAYLRHSMGYWQRRKVPVVPAVMPWGNFADSILGRKSLFQVADDVYRRHRDERYIGTYFSATPLLHLHDPEIIRQVFTKEFQDFNGRGMYSDHDYDPLTGHLFMLSGKPWRNMRVKLSPTFTTGKIKYMFNTISECAGHLREHVDSSLKAGGGLYQEDVRELVARFTTDIISSVAFGIESNSMKNPESEFRRMGQRIFDPCFDVNIRALLTFFDNTIMRLFRIRALPDDVNSFFINIVDEMVTHRERNGVERADMLNLLIKLKNEVILTRSDFNGRGVHSDPENDPLSGHLFMLSGQPWRNMRVKLSPTFTTGKIKYMFNTISECAGYLREHVDTSLKTGGGLYQEDVRELVARFSTDIISSVAFGIETNSMKDPESEFRRMGQRIFEPSLDVNLRALLAFFGGNIMKLFRIRGNPYDVHAFFTRIVDEMVTHRERNGVERADMLNLLIKLKNEGFVPPDAHGEHADKGNGATNGTNGVSQESRTKLTQKEIAAQVFVFFIAGFETTSTTTSFALYELAKHPDVQEKVLQEIDATLKKYNGQVTYEAIMDMPYMEMVIQGENSVSAWCGHNDIFADHPLSTSSFRHGTGMFSLSKLS
;
A
#
# COMPACT_ATOMS: atom_id res chain seq x y z
N MET A 1 27.96 -58.55 16.00
CA MET A 1 26.91 -57.50 16.08
C MET A 1 27.50 -56.10 15.90
N LEU A 2 28.48 -55.68 16.70
CA LEU A 2 29.12 -54.36 16.58
C LEU A 2 29.74 -54.07 15.20
N VAL A 3 30.48 -55.03 14.62
CA VAL A 3 31.10 -54.89 13.29
C VAL A 3 30.06 -54.72 12.18
N MET A 4 28.94 -55.45 12.22
CA MET A 4 27.85 -55.27 11.26
C MET A 4 27.19 -53.91 11.38
N LEU A 5 26.97 -53.42 12.61
CA LEU A 5 26.44 -52.08 12.85
C LEU A 5 27.37 -51.00 12.27
N VAL A 6 28.68 -51.12 12.49
CA VAL A 6 29.68 -50.20 11.94
C VAL A 6 29.67 -50.23 10.41
N VAL A 7 29.63 -51.42 9.78
CA VAL A 7 29.59 -51.53 8.32
C VAL A 7 28.31 -50.93 7.73
N VAL A 8 27.15 -51.15 8.36
CA VAL A 8 25.88 -50.56 7.91
C VAL A 8 25.87 -49.04 8.08
N VAL A 9 26.35 -48.52 9.21
CA VAL A 9 26.42 -47.07 9.46
C VAL A 9 27.42 -46.39 8.52
N CYS A 10 28.62 -46.95 8.34
CA CYS A 10 29.63 -46.42 7.43
C CYS A 10 29.19 -46.52 5.96
N GLY A 11 28.55 -47.64 5.57
CA GLY A 11 27.99 -47.83 4.23
C GLY A 11 26.86 -46.84 3.94
N GLY A 12 25.97 -46.62 4.90
CA GLY A 12 24.90 -45.62 4.81
C GLY A 12 25.45 -44.19 4.72
N ALA A 13 26.45 -43.84 5.53
CA ALA A 13 27.11 -42.53 5.47
C ALA A 13 27.81 -42.31 4.12
N LEU A 14 28.50 -43.32 3.58
CA LEU A 14 29.15 -43.25 2.28
C LEU A 14 28.12 -43.06 1.15
N ALA A 15 27.02 -43.80 1.18
CA ALA A 15 25.94 -43.66 0.21
C ALA A 15 25.30 -42.27 0.27
N LEU A 16 25.11 -41.71 1.47
CA LEU A 16 24.56 -40.36 1.65
C LEU A 16 25.53 -39.28 1.13
N VAL A 17 26.83 -39.42 1.37
CA VAL A 17 27.86 -38.52 0.83
C VAL A 17 27.92 -38.61 -0.71
N ALA A 18 27.86 -39.82 -1.26
CA ALA A 18 27.84 -40.02 -2.72
C ALA A 18 26.59 -39.42 -3.36
N ALA A 19 25.42 -39.60 -2.73
CA ALA A 19 24.16 -39.01 -3.17
C ALA A 19 24.21 -37.47 -3.10
N LEU A 20 24.73 -36.90 -2.01
CA LEU A 20 24.92 -35.46 -1.86
C LEU A 20 25.90 -34.91 -2.91
N TYR A 21 27.01 -35.59 -3.16
CA TYR A 21 27.98 -35.22 -4.18
C TYR A 21 27.36 -35.24 -5.58
N ALA A 22 26.62 -36.30 -5.92
CA ALA A 22 25.91 -36.41 -7.19
C ALA A 22 24.87 -35.31 -7.36
N TYR A 23 24.10 -35.00 -6.30
CA TYR A 23 23.14 -33.90 -6.27
C TYR A 23 23.81 -32.54 -6.50
N LEU A 24 24.85 -32.21 -5.73
CA LEU A 24 25.58 -30.94 -5.86
C LEU A 24 26.21 -30.81 -7.25
N ARG A 25 26.81 -31.89 -7.77
CA ARG A 25 27.39 -31.90 -9.12
C ARG A 25 26.33 -31.69 -10.19
N HIS A 26 25.17 -32.34 -10.06
CA HIS A 26 24.07 -32.16 -10.98
C HIS A 26 23.53 -30.73 -10.92
N SER A 27 23.36 -30.17 -9.71
CA SER A 27 22.82 -28.82 -9.51
C SER A 27 23.77 -27.75 -10.06
N MET A 28 25.06 -27.83 -9.74
CA MET A 28 26.10 -26.91 -10.25
C MET A 28 26.38 -27.05 -11.76
N GLY A 29 25.75 -28.00 -12.44
CA GLY A 29 25.76 -28.09 -13.91
C GLY A 29 24.57 -27.40 -14.58
N TYR A 30 23.66 -26.77 -13.82
CA TYR A 30 22.39 -26.21 -14.32
C TYR A 30 22.58 -25.19 -15.46
N TRP A 31 23.48 -24.21 -15.27
CA TRP A 31 23.76 -23.16 -16.25
C TRP A 31 24.47 -23.68 -17.49
N GLN A 32 25.42 -24.62 -17.30
CA GLN A 32 26.15 -25.27 -18.40
C GLN A 32 25.20 -26.02 -19.32
N ARG A 33 24.25 -26.78 -18.76
CA ARG A 33 23.20 -27.49 -19.54
C ARG A 33 22.30 -26.54 -20.33
N ARG A 34 22.14 -25.30 -19.87
CA ARG A 34 21.33 -24.24 -20.52
C ARG A 34 22.15 -23.32 -21.42
N LYS A 35 23.45 -23.58 -21.59
CA LYS A 35 24.37 -22.75 -22.38
C LYS A 35 24.42 -21.30 -21.93
N VAL A 36 24.24 -21.06 -20.62
CA VAL A 36 24.41 -19.74 -19.99
C VAL A 36 25.89 -19.60 -19.58
N PRO A 37 26.56 -18.46 -19.87
CA PRO A 37 27.89 -18.17 -19.35
C PRO A 37 27.91 -18.32 -17.84
N VAL A 38 28.94 -18.95 -17.26
CA VAL A 38 28.93 -19.33 -15.84
C VAL A 38 30.28 -19.14 -15.20
N VAL A 39 30.29 -18.55 -14.01
CA VAL A 39 31.52 -18.45 -13.20
C VAL A 39 31.84 -19.83 -12.61
N PRO A 40 33.08 -20.35 -12.79
CA PRO A 40 33.48 -21.61 -12.19
C PRO A 40 33.21 -21.65 -10.68
N ALA A 41 32.36 -22.58 -10.26
CA ALA A 41 31.95 -22.73 -8.85
C ALA A 41 32.84 -23.73 -8.10
N VAL A 42 33.06 -23.47 -6.81
CA VAL A 42 33.81 -24.35 -5.91
C VAL A 42 32.83 -25.19 -5.10
N MET A 43 32.93 -26.52 -5.20
CA MET A 43 32.08 -27.42 -4.42
C MET A 43 32.52 -27.45 -2.94
N PRO A 44 31.60 -27.51 -1.96
CA PRO A 44 30.13 -27.47 -2.07
C PRO A 44 29.52 -26.07 -2.07
N TRP A 45 30.32 -25.01 -1.92
CA TRP A 45 29.85 -23.66 -1.58
C TRP A 45 29.39 -22.80 -2.76
N GLY A 46 29.68 -23.20 -3.99
CA GLY A 46 29.42 -22.40 -5.19
C GLY A 46 30.45 -21.27 -5.35
N ASN A 47 29.99 -20.10 -5.77
CA ASN A 47 30.82 -18.90 -5.97
C ASN A 47 30.91 -18.02 -4.71
N PHE A 48 30.09 -18.28 -3.70
CA PHE A 48 29.97 -17.46 -2.49
C PHE A 48 30.73 -18.02 -1.28
N ALA A 49 31.72 -18.90 -1.50
CA ALA A 49 32.51 -19.53 -0.44
C ALA A 49 33.17 -18.50 0.49
N ASP A 50 33.78 -17.44 -0.06
CA ASP A 50 34.40 -16.38 0.73
C ASP A 50 33.39 -15.62 1.58
N SER A 51 32.12 -15.54 1.14
CA SER A 51 31.07 -14.93 1.94
C SER A 51 30.58 -15.83 3.07
N ILE A 52 30.41 -17.12 2.80
CA ILE A 52 30.04 -18.10 3.83
C ILE A 52 31.14 -18.21 4.91
N LEU A 53 32.40 -18.07 4.51
CA LEU A 53 33.56 -18.07 5.42
C LEU A 53 33.81 -16.71 6.10
N GLY A 54 32.97 -15.71 5.85
CA GLY A 54 33.09 -14.37 6.46
C GLY A 54 34.30 -13.55 5.99
N ARG A 55 34.95 -13.94 4.89
CA ARG A 55 36.12 -13.23 4.32
C ARG A 55 35.72 -12.04 3.47
N LYS A 56 34.56 -12.12 2.81
CA LYS A 56 33.96 -11.06 1.98
C LYS A 56 32.48 -10.92 2.32
N SER A 57 31.89 -9.74 2.14
CA SER A 57 30.43 -9.61 2.18
C SER A 57 29.80 -10.23 0.91
N LEU A 58 28.50 -10.56 0.97
CA LEU A 58 27.75 -11.00 -0.22
C LEU A 58 27.85 -9.97 -1.35
N PHE A 59 27.79 -8.67 -1.01
CA PHE A 59 27.95 -7.57 -1.95
C PHE A 59 29.32 -7.59 -2.63
N GLN A 60 30.41 -7.72 -1.87
CA GLN A 60 31.76 -7.76 -2.44
C GLN A 60 31.94 -8.93 -3.42
N VAL A 61 31.34 -10.10 -3.13
CA VAL A 61 31.38 -11.24 -4.05
C VAL A 61 30.55 -10.94 -5.31
N ALA A 62 29.37 -10.34 -5.18
CA ALA A 62 28.53 -9.96 -6.31
C ALA A 62 29.18 -8.88 -7.20
N ASP A 63 29.81 -7.87 -6.59
CA ASP A 63 30.57 -6.81 -7.27
C ASP A 63 31.81 -7.38 -7.99
N ASP A 64 32.54 -8.30 -7.36
CA ASP A 64 33.63 -9.05 -8.00
C ASP A 64 33.17 -9.80 -9.25
N VAL A 65 31.99 -10.44 -9.20
CA VAL A 65 31.40 -11.13 -10.35
C VAL A 65 31.02 -10.12 -11.42
N TYR A 66 30.35 -9.03 -11.05
CA TYR A 66 29.96 -7.98 -11.99
C TYR A 66 31.18 -7.37 -12.69
N ARG A 67 32.20 -6.93 -11.94
CA ARG A 67 33.39 -6.26 -12.51
C ARG A 67 34.18 -7.16 -13.45
N ARG A 68 34.31 -8.46 -13.15
CA ARG A 68 35.03 -9.43 -14.00
C ARG A 68 34.26 -9.84 -15.24
N HIS A 69 32.93 -9.72 -15.21
CA HIS A 69 32.04 -10.18 -16.27
C HIS A 69 31.10 -9.08 -16.77
N ARG A 70 31.55 -7.81 -16.68
CA ARG A 70 30.78 -6.61 -17.06
C ARG A 70 30.36 -6.60 -18.53
N ASP A 71 31.13 -7.27 -19.39
CA ASP A 71 30.87 -7.33 -20.83
C ASP A 71 29.85 -8.42 -21.19
N GLU A 72 29.56 -9.35 -20.27
CA GLU A 72 28.51 -10.35 -20.44
C GLU A 72 27.15 -9.73 -20.10
N ARG A 73 26.16 -9.91 -20.97
CA ARG A 73 24.79 -9.39 -20.75
C ARG A 73 24.11 -10.00 -19.52
N TYR A 74 24.46 -11.26 -19.22
CA TYR A 74 24.04 -11.99 -18.03
C TYR A 74 25.05 -13.11 -17.74
N ILE A 75 25.18 -13.48 -16.47
CA ILE A 75 26.08 -14.56 -16.06
C ILE A 75 25.49 -15.40 -14.93
N GLY A 76 25.64 -16.71 -15.04
CA GLY A 76 25.25 -17.67 -14.03
C GLY A 76 26.30 -17.80 -12.93
N THR A 77 25.84 -17.84 -11.68
CA THR A 77 26.63 -18.23 -10.51
C THR A 77 25.84 -19.26 -9.70
N TYR A 78 26.45 -19.73 -8.62
CA TYR A 78 25.83 -20.65 -7.67
C TYR A 78 26.05 -20.19 -6.25
N PHE A 79 24.99 -20.16 -5.47
CA PHE A 79 25.09 -20.16 -4.02
C PHE A 79 24.83 -21.59 -3.53
N SER A 80 25.89 -22.30 -3.13
CA SER A 80 25.81 -23.75 -2.88
C SER A 80 25.16 -24.49 -4.06
N ALA A 81 24.09 -25.27 -3.83
CA ALA A 81 23.33 -25.95 -4.87
C ALA A 81 22.42 -25.02 -5.69
N THR A 82 22.17 -23.79 -5.25
CA THR A 82 21.16 -22.89 -5.82
C THR A 82 21.74 -22.09 -6.99
N PRO A 83 21.24 -22.26 -8.23
CA PRO A 83 21.67 -21.46 -9.37
C PRO A 83 21.14 -20.02 -9.28
N LEU A 84 22.03 -19.04 -9.45
CA LEU A 84 21.72 -17.61 -9.47
C LEU A 84 22.05 -17.03 -10.85
N LEU A 85 21.22 -16.12 -11.34
CA LEU A 85 21.45 -15.40 -12.61
C LEU A 85 21.67 -13.93 -12.31
N HIS A 86 22.85 -13.43 -12.69
CA HIS A 86 23.19 -12.02 -12.63
C HIS A 86 22.81 -11.38 -13.97
N LEU A 87 22.02 -10.31 -13.92
CA LEU A 87 21.63 -9.54 -15.10
C LEU A 87 22.47 -8.26 -15.12
N HIS A 88 23.21 -8.03 -16.21
CA HIS A 88 24.06 -6.85 -16.36
C HIS A 88 23.53 -5.89 -17.43
N ASP A 89 22.72 -6.39 -18.36
CA ASP A 89 22.13 -5.64 -19.46
C ASP A 89 20.84 -4.90 -19.01
N PRO A 90 20.79 -3.56 -19.12
CA PRO A 90 19.63 -2.77 -18.71
C PRO A 90 18.34 -3.12 -19.46
N GLU A 91 18.40 -3.50 -20.73
CA GLU A 91 17.24 -3.90 -21.51
C GLU A 91 16.63 -5.21 -20.99
N ILE A 92 17.47 -6.18 -20.62
CA ILE A 92 17.03 -7.45 -20.00
C ILE A 92 16.44 -7.17 -18.61
N ILE A 93 17.13 -6.37 -17.79
CA ILE A 93 16.62 -5.95 -16.47
C ILE A 93 15.24 -5.31 -16.64
N ARG A 94 15.10 -4.36 -17.56
CA ARG A 94 13.82 -3.70 -17.85
C ARG A 94 12.77 -4.71 -18.31
N GLN A 95 13.10 -5.67 -19.17
CA GLN A 95 12.17 -6.70 -19.62
C GLN A 95 11.65 -7.56 -18.45
N VAL A 96 12.55 -8.03 -17.58
CA VAL A 96 12.23 -8.82 -16.39
C VAL A 96 11.34 -8.05 -15.42
N PHE A 97 11.68 -6.81 -15.10
CA PHE A 97 10.95 -6.01 -14.10
C PHE A 97 9.68 -5.34 -14.63
N THR A 98 9.50 -5.23 -15.96
CA THR A 98 8.31 -4.55 -16.54
C THR A 98 7.42 -5.48 -17.35
N LYS A 99 7.94 -6.13 -18.40
CA LYS A 99 7.14 -6.92 -19.35
C LYS A 99 6.80 -8.29 -18.80
N GLU A 100 7.74 -8.93 -18.12
CA GLU A 100 7.68 -10.34 -17.73
C GLU A 100 7.56 -10.53 -16.21
N PHE A 101 7.22 -9.48 -15.47
CA PHE A 101 7.13 -9.52 -14.00
C PHE A 101 6.25 -10.66 -13.46
N GLN A 102 5.23 -11.10 -14.22
CA GLN A 102 4.37 -12.21 -13.80
C GLN A 102 5.12 -13.55 -13.70
N ASP A 103 6.19 -13.74 -14.49
CA ASP A 103 7.03 -14.93 -14.45
C ASP A 103 8.18 -14.79 -13.45
N PHE A 104 8.55 -13.55 -13.08
CA PHE A 104 9.65 -13.21 -12.17
C PHE A 104 9.20 -12.61 -10.82
N ASN A 105 7.97 -12.89 -10.36
CA ASN A 105 7.45 -12.36 -9.09
C ASN A 105 7.90 -13.15 -7.84
N GLY A 106 8.66 -14.23 -8.02
CA GLY A 106 9.18 -15.05 -6.92
C GLY A 106 10.22 -14.28 -6.10
N ARG A 107 10.06 -14.29 -4.76
CA ARG A 107 10.97 -13.58 -3.84
C ARG A 107 12.17 -14.40 -3.42
N GLY A 108 12.18 -15.71 -3.70
CA GLY A 108 13.26 -16.64 -3.30
C GLY A 108 13.37 -16.91 -1.80
N MET A 109 12.72 -16.11 -0.96
CA MET A 109 12.82 -16.17 0.50
C MET A 109 11.92 -17.22 1.14
N TYR A 110 12.39 -17.80 2.25
CA TYR A 110 11.59 -18.65 3.12
C TYR A 110 10.40 -17.86 3.69
N SER A 111 9.22 -18.48 3.64
CA SER A 111 8.01 -17.98 4.28
C SER A 111 7.18 -19.18 4.71
N ASP A 112 6.77 -19.16 5.97
CA ASP A 112 5.90 -20.14 6.62
C ASP A 112 5.05 -19.38 7.63
N HIS A 113 3.98 -18.76 7.14
CA HIS A 113 3.14 -17.89 7.96
C HIS A 113 2.34 -18.64 9.05
N ASP A 114 2.33 -19.97 9.01
CA ASP A 114 1.66 -20.79 10.03
C ASP A 114 2.57 -21.01 11.24
N TYR A 115 3.84 -21.37 10.99
CA TYR A 115 4.84 -21.61 12.02
C TYR A 115 5.64 -20.35 12.42
N ASP A 116 5.94 -19.47 11.47
CA ASP A 116 6.65 -18.21 11.65
C ASP A 116 5.82 -17.03 11.11
N PRO A 117 4.81 -16.55 11.88
CA PRO A 117 3.76 -15.66 11.38
C PRO A 117 4.26 -14.35 10.78
N LEU A 118 5.32 -13.76 11.36
CA LEU A 118 5.90 -12.51 10.86
C LEU A 118 6.49 -12.66 9.47
N THR A 119 6.72 -13.90 8.98
CA THR A 119 7.14 -14.14 7.59
C THR A 119 6.01 -13.99 6.57
N GLY A 120 4.76 -13.87 7.03
CA GLY A 120 3.55 -13.75 6.21
C GLY A 120 3.30 -12.36 5.62
N HIS A 121 4.36 -11.60 5.30
CA HIS A 121 4.24 -10.23 4.82
C HIS A 121 4.61 -10.07 3.34
N LEU A 122 4.18 -8.95 2.73
CA LEU A 122 4.34 -8.67 1.30
C LEU A 122 5.75 -8.81 0.73
N PHE A 123 6.79 -8.63 1.55
CA PHE A 123 8.16 -8.71 1.05
C PHE A 123 8.68 -10.15 0.90
N MET A 124 8.15 -11.13 1.67
CA MET A 124 8.60 -12.53 1.66
C MET A 124 7.59 -13.49 1.05
N LEU A 125 6.29 -13.20 1.15
CA LEU A 125 5.29 -13.97 0.41
C LEU A 125 5.62 -13.99 -1.08
N SER A 126 5.38 -15.14 -1.73
CA SER A 126 5.56 -15.32 -3.17
C SER A 126 4.29 -15.90 -3.81
N GLY A 127 4.16 -15.74 -5.13
CA GLY A 127 3.06 -16.33 -5.90
C GLY A 127 1.66 -15.92 -5.45
N LYS A 128 0.79 -16.91 -5.24
CA LYS A 128 -0.64 -16.69 -4.96
C LYS A 128 -0.90 -16.02 -3.58
N PRO A 129 -0.31 -16.44 -2.45
CA PRO A 129 -0.42 -15.72 -1.17
C PRO A 129 -0.02 -14.25 -1.29
N TRP A 130 1.10 -13.98 -1.97
CA TRP A 130 1.56 -12.60 -2.20
C TRP A 130 0.56 -11.79 -3.02
N ARG A 131 0.04 -12.35 -4.11
CA ARG A 131 -0.95 -11.68 -4.96
C ARG A 131 -2.21 -11.33 -4.17
N ASN A 132 -2.70 -12.28 -3.36
CA ASN A 132 -3.87 -12.06 -2.50
C ASN A 132 -3.60 -10.93 -1.50
N MET A 133 -2.47 -10.97 -0.80
CA MET A 133 -2.10 -9.95 0.17
C MET A 133 -1.92 -8.57 -0.48
N ARG A 134 -1.30 -8.51 -1.67
CA ARG A 134 -1.09 -7.26 -2.41
C ARG A 134 -2.41 -6.61 -2.80
N VAL A 135 -3.39 -7.40 -3.24
CA VAL A 135 -4.73 -6.89 -3.56
C VAL A 135 -5.40 -6.33 -2.31
N LYS A 136 -5.29 -7.00 -1.15
CA LYS A 136 -5.89 -6.54 0.11
C LYS A 136 -5.28 -5.21 0.59
N LEU A 137 -3.97 -5.04 0.47
CA LEU A 137 -3.25 -3.90 1.06
C LEU A 137 -3.08 -2.71 0.12
N SER A 138 -3.17 -2.87 -1.20
CA SER A 138 -2.99 -1.74 -2.14
C SER A 138 -3.81 -0.48 -1.79
N PRO A 139 -5.07 -0.57 -1.29
CA PRO A 139 -5.84 0.61 -0.89
C PRO A 139 -5.25 1.41 0.30
N THR A 140 -4.38 0.82 1.13
CA THR A 140 -3.79 1.52 2.29
C THR A 140 -2.66 2.45 1.89
N PHE A 141 -2.08 2.30 0.69
CA PHE A 141 -0.92 3.07 0.23
C PHE A 141 -1.27 4.22 -0.72
N THR A 142 -2.50 4.73 -0.68
CA THR A 142 -2.86 5.90 -1.48
C THR A 142 -2.24 7.17 -0.90
N THR A 143 -1.98 8.17 -1.76
CA THR A 143 -1.44 9.47 -1.36
C THR A 143 -2.26 10.12 -0.22
N GLY A 144 -3.58 10.00 -0.27
CA GLY A 144 -4.45 10.52 0.79
C GLY A 144 -4.25 9.83 2.15
N LYS A 145 -3.97 8.52 2.17
CA LYS A 145 -3.66 7.79 3.41
C LYS A 145 -2.25 8.09 3.93
N ILE A 146 -1.28 8.34 3.04
CA ILE A 146 0.05 8.78 3.43
C ILE A 146 -0.01 10.20 4.03
N LYS A 147 -0.70 11.13 3.36
CA LYS A 147 -0.92 12.49 3.84
C LYS A 147 -1.64 12.50 5.20
N TYR A 148 -2.55 11.56 5.43
CA TYR A 148 -3.23 11.41 6.71
C TYR A 148 -2.27 11.11 7.88
N MET A 149 -1.10 10.53 7.62
CA MET A 149 -0.06 10.24 8.61
C MET A 149 1.01 11.35 8.72
N PHE A 150 0.93 12.40 7.88
CA PHE A 150 1.94 13.46 7.82
C PHE A 150 2.12 14.18 9.16
N ASN A 151 1.03 14.48 9.86
CA ASN A 151 1.08 15.17 11.14
C ASN A 151 1.90 14.39 12.18
N THR A 152 1.78 13.06 12.18
CA THR A 152 2.55 12.18 13.06
C THR A 152 4.05 12.27 12.77
N ILE A 153 4.44 12.34 11.49
CA ILE A 153 5.84 12.51 11.09
C ILE A 153 6.36 13.89 11.51
N SER A 154 5.55 14.93 11.32
CA SER A 154 5.87 16.31 11.70
C SER A 154 6.05 16.47 13.22
N GLU A 155 5.23 15.78 14.01
CA GLU A 155 5.36 15.73 15.48
C GLU A 155 6.69 15.10 15.90
N CYS A 156 7.07 13.95 15.32
CA CYS A 156 8.38 13.34 15.56
C CYS A 156 9.53 14.28 15.18
N ALA A 157 9.40 15.05 14.09
CA ALA A 157 10.42 16.03 13.68
C ALA A 157 10.53 17.18 14.70
N GLY A 158 9.41 17.54 15.34
CA GLY A 158 9.39 18.44 16.49
C GLY A 158 10.24 17.92 17.66
N HIS A 159 10.10 16.64 18.02
CA HIS A 159 10.91 16.02 19.08
C HIS A 159 12.40 16.01 18.74
N LEU A 160 12.77 15.77 17.47
CA LEU A 160 14.15 15.87 17.01
C LEU A 160 14.69 17.30 17.22
N ARG A 161 13.92 18.32 16.80
CA ARG A 161 14.30 19.73 17.00
C ARG A 161 14.48 20.06 18.49
N GLU A 162 13.54 19.66 19.34
CA GLU A 162 13.62 19.88 20.79
C GLU A 162 14.87 19.24 21.42
N HIS A 163 15.24 18.03 20.97
CA HIS A 163 16.45 17.35 21.41
C HIS A 163 17.72 18.13 21.01
N VAL A 164 17.80 18.58 19.75
CA VAL A 164 18.93 19.38 19.27
C VAL A 164 19.01 20.72 20.00
N ASP A 165 17.90 21.45 20.14
CA ASP A 165 17.85 22.74 20.83
C ASP A 165 18.26 22.63 22.31
N SER A 166 17.81 21.56 22.98
CA SER A 166 18.17 21.30 24.38
C SER A 166 19.64 20.95 24.54
N SER A 167 20.18 20.15 23.60
CA SER A 167 21.58 19.76 23.58
C SER A 167 22.51 20.95 23.27
N LEU A 168 22.11 21.83 22.34
CA LEU A 168 22.80 23.09 22.05
C LEU A 168 22.88 24.00 23.28
N LYS A 169 21.76 24.17 24.00
CA LYS A 169 21.72 24.97 25.24
C LYS A 169 22.64 24.39 26.31
N ALA A 170 22.60 23.07 26.51
CA ALA A 170 23.45 22.38 27.48
C ALA A 170 24.94 22.44 27.11
N GLY A 171 25.25 22.36 25.81
CA GLY A 171 26.62 22.40 25.27
C GLY A 171 27.20 23.81 25.06
N GLY A 172 26.57 24.86 25.57
CA GLY A 172 27.07 26.24 25.43
C GLY A 172 27.09 26.76 23.99
N GLY A 173 26.14 26.32 23.16
CA GLY A 173 26.03 26.67 21.75
C GLY A 173 26.74 25.71 20.79
N LEU A 174 27.33 24.63 21.31
CA LEU A 174 27.94 23.57 20.52
C LEU A 174 27.12 22.28 20.63
N TYR A 175 26.81 21.66 19.50
CA TYR A 175 26.14 20.37 19.43
C TYR A 175 26.98 19.39 18.60
N GLN A 176 27.20 18.20 19.17
CA GLN A 176 27.98 17.11 18.60
C GLN A 176 27.29 15.80 18.96
N GLU A 177 26.94 15.01 17.95
CA GLU A 177 26.32 13.71 18.12
C GLU A 177 26.63 12.82 16.90
N ASP A 178 26.56 11.50 17.06
CA ASP A 178 26.64 10.57 15.95
C ASP A 178 25.36 10.68 15.09
N VAL A 179 25.50 11.15 13.85
CA VAL A 179 24.38 11.36 12.93
C VAL A 179 23.63 10.06 12.64
N ARG A 180 24.33 8.92 12.54
CA ARG A 180 23.69 7.63 12.29
C ARG A 180 22.78 7.27 13.45
N GLU A 181 23.25 7.43 14.68
CA GLU A 181 22.43 7.10 15.86
C GLU A 181 21.30 8.13 16.10
N LEU A 182 21.53 9.40 15.80
CA LEU A 182 20.50 10.44 15.83
C LEU A 182 19.35 10.11 14.88
N VAL A 183 19.67 9.89 13.60
CA VAL A 183 18.69 9.61 12.57
C VAL A 183 18.00 8.27 12.85
N ALA A 184 18.72 7.27 13.35
CA ALA A 184 18.14 5.97 13.63
C ALA A 184 17.15 6.00 14.81
N ARG A 185 17.37 6.84 15.85
CA ARG A 185 16.35 7.11 16.88
C ARG A 185 15.14 7.85 16.30
N PHE A 186 15.39 8.85 15.45
CA PHE A 186 14.34 9.61 14.79
C PHE A 186 13.45 8.73 13.88
N THR A 187 14.03 7.87 13.06
CA THR A 187 13.27 6.93 12.21
C THR A 187 12.54 5.89 13.04
N THR A 188 13.11 5.45 14.17
CA THR A 188 12.45 4.54 15.12
C THR A 188 11.17 5.18 15.68
N ASP A 189 11.23 6.45 16.11
CA ASP A 189 10.06 7.19 16.60
C ASP A 189 9.00 7.39 15.51
N ILE A 190 9.41 7.72 14.28
CA ILE A 190 8.47 7.83 13.15
C ILE A 190 7.78 6.48 12.91
N ILE A 191 8.53 5.39 12.77
CA ILE A 191 7.95 4.11 12.37
C ILE A 191 7.14 3.47 13.50
N SER A 192 7.54 3.61 14.76
CA SER A 192 6.72 3.14 15.89
C SER A 192 5.37 3.86 15.92
N SER A 193 5.38 5.17 15.65
CA SER A 193 4.19 6.02 15.70
C SER A 193 3.29 5.82 14.48
N VAL A 194 3.86 5.76 13.27
CA VAL A 194 3.10 5.64 12.02
C VAL A 194 2.66 4.20 11.75
N ALA A 195 3.49 3.19 12.06
CA ALA A 195 3.14 1.79 11.78
C ALA A 195 2.33 1.15 12.90
N PHE A 196 2.73 1.34 14.16
CA PHE A 196 2.11 0.68 15.33
C PHE A 196 1.19 1.62 16.12
N GLY A 197 1.30 2.94 15.91
CA GLY A 197 0.60 3.91 16.73
C GLY A 197 1.09 3.91 18.18
N ILE A 198 2.41 3.77 18.37
CA ILE A 198 3.08 3.77 19.68
C ILE A 198 4.14 4.86 19.70
N GLU A 199 4.23 5.58 20.81
CA GLU A 199 5.31 6.52 21.07
C GLU A 199 6.50 5.78 21.69
N SER A 200 7.52 5.45 20.89
CA SER A 200 8.72 4.78 21.43
C SER A 200 9.60 5.70 22.26
N ASN A 201 9.49 7.02 22.04
CA ASN A 201 10.29 8.06 22.68
C ASN A 201 11.80 7.76 22.62
N SER A 202 12.26 7.18 21.51
CA SER A 202 13.64 6.75 21.28
C SER A 202 14.61 7.93 21.27
N MET A 203 14.13 9.13 20.90
CA MET A 203 14.92 10.36 21.02
C MET A 203 15.28 10.70 22.47
N LYS A 204 14.37 10.47 23.43
CA LYS A 204 14.58 10.72 24.87
C LYS A 204 15.27 9.54 25.56
N ASN A 205 14.93 8.32 25.17
CA ASN A 205 15.50 7.08 25.70
C ASN A 205 16.10 6.25 24.55
N PRO A 206 17.42 6.37 24.30
CA PRO A 206 18.09 5.61 23.24
C PRO A 206 17.94 4.09 23.36
N GLU A 207 17.74 3.59 24.58
CA GLU A 207 17.57 2.15 24.87
C GLU A 207 16.10 1.73 24.94
N SER A 208 15.22 2.43 24.19
CA SER A 208 13.81 2.05 24.10
C SER A 208 13.67 0.60 23.66
N GLU A 209 12.66 -0.11 24.15
CA GLU A 209 12.47 -1.52 23.83
C GLU A 209 12.30 -1.74 22.32
N PHE A 210 11.58 -0.83 21.64
CA PHE A 210 11.45 -0.83 20.18
C PHE A 210 12.80 -0.70 19.47
N ARG A 211 13.68 0.20 19.92
CA ARG A 211 15.01 0.39 19.34
C ARG A 211 15.86 -0.86 19.51
N ARG A 212 15.90 -1.43 20.73
CA ARG A 212 16.64 -2.65 21.06
C ARG A 212 16.16 -3.86 20.26
N MET A 213 14.85 -4.04 20.13
CA MET A 213 14.27 -5.11 19.31
C MET A 213 14.54 -4.93 17.82
N GLY A 214 14.62 -3.68 17.33
CA GLY A 214 15.07 -3.40 15.97
C GLY A 214 16.54 -3.71 15.73
N GLN A 215 17.42 -3.27 16.63
CA GLN A 215 18.85 -3.60 16.55
C GLN A 215 19.08 -5.12 16.59
N ARG A 216 18.37 -5.85 17.45
CA ARG A 216 18.40 -7.33 17.54
C ARG A 216 18.18 -8.04 16.19
N ILE A 217 17.44 -7.43 15.25
CA ILE A 217 17.19 -8.00 13.91
C ILE A 217 18.40 -7.85 12.98
N PHE A 218 19.16 -6.77 13.13
CA PHE A 218 20.26 -6.39 12.22
C PHE A 218 21.66 -6.58 12.82
N ASP A 219 21.76 -6.73 14.14
CA ASP A 219 23.03 -6.93 14.82
C ASP A 219 23.64 -8.27 14.39
N PRO A 220 24.87 -8.26 13.85
CA PRO A 220 25.49 -9.46 13.31
C PRO A 220 25.89 -10.40 14.44
N CYS A 221 25.02 -11.35 14.78
CA CYS A 221 25.31 -12.52 15.60
C CYS A 221 25.31 -13.80 14.76
N PHE A 222 25.98 -14.85 15.26
CA PHE A 222 26.11 -16.11 14.53
C PHE A 222 24.75 -16.72 14.17
N ASP A 223 23.78 -16.65 15.09
CA ASP A 223 22.43 -17.17 14.89
C ASP A 223 21.60 -16.35 13.89
N VAL A 224 21.71 -15.01 13.88
CA VAL A 224 21.04 -14.17 12.87
C VAL A 224 21.66 -14.38 11.49
N ASN A 225 22.99 -14.42 11.39
CA ASN A 225 23.68 -14.62 10.11
C ASN A 225 23.36 -15.99 9.48
N ILE A 226 23.36 -17.07 10.28
CA ILE A 226 23.02 -18.40 9.75
C ILE A 226 21.55 -18.48 9.32
N ARG A 227 20.62 -17.88 10.08
CA ARG A 227 19.20 -17.82 9.73
C ARG A 227 18.96 -17.01 8.46
N ALA A 228 19.62 -15.86 8.32
CA ALA A 228 19.57 -15.05 7.10
C ALA A 228 20.05 -15.86 5.90
N LEU A 229 21.21 -16.52 6.02
CA LEU A 229 21.78 -17.36 4.95
C LEU A 229 20.79 -18.44 4.49
N LEU A 230 20.18 -19.17 5.42
CA LEU A 230 19.20 -20.21 5.13
C LEU A 230 17.91 -19.62 4.54
N THR A 231 17.47 -18.46 5.02
CA THR A 231 16.26 -17.76 4.53
C THR A 231 16.39 -17.31 3.07
N PHE A 232 17.57 -16.88 2.64
CA PHE A 232 17.80 -16.40 1.26
C PHE A 232 18.14 -17.51 0.27
N PHE A 233 18.77 -18.60 0.73
CA PHE A 233 19.41 -19.55 -0.19
C PHE A 233 19.00 -21.03 -0.01
N ASP A 234 18.40 -21.42 1.12
CA ASP A 234 17.94 -22.80 1.34
C ASP A 234 16.66 -22.89 2.20
N ASN A 235 15.53 -22.75 1.52
CA ASN A 235 14.21 -22.89 2.13
C ASN A 235 13.90 -24.34 2.58
N THR A 236 14.65 -25.34 2.11
CA THR A 236 14.39 -26.76 2.41
C THR A 236 14.84 -27.09 3.82
N ILE A 237 16.04 -26.65 4.20
CA ILE A 237 16.56 -26.82 5.56
C ILE A 237 15.65 -26.14 6.58
N MET A 238 15.24 -24.89 6.30
CA MET A 238 14.31 -24.13 7.16
C MET A 238 13.02 -24.90 7.42
N ARG A 239 12.40 -25.46 6.36
CA ARG A 239 11.17 -26.26 6.47
C ARG A 239 11.38 -27.58 7.19
N LEU A 240 12.46 -28.30 6.88
CA LEU A 240 12.72 -29.63 7.42
C LEU A 240 12.94 -29.59 8.94
N PHE A 241 13.70 -28.60 9.41
CA PHE A 241 14.04 -28.46 10.82
C PHE A 241 13.15 -27.47 11.58
N ARG A 242 12.15 -26.87 10.91
CA ARG A 242 11.26 -25.83 11.48
C ARG A 242 12.05 -24.72 12.17
N ILE A 243 13.00 -24.14 11.44
CA ILE A 243 13.79 -23.01 11.93
C ILE A 243 13.05 -21.72 11.56
N ARG A 244 12.83 -20.84 12.53
CA ARG A 244 12.26 -19.50 12.29
C ARG A 244 13.29 -18.58 11.62
N ALA A 245 12.84 -17.73 10.71
CA ALA A 245 13.70 -16.72 10.09
C ALA A 245 14.16 -15.68 11.12
N LEU A 246 13.26 -15.30 12.03
CA LEU A 246 13.52 -14.33 13.09
C LEU A 246 13.87 -15.02 14.41
N PRO A 247 14.68 -14.37 15.27
CA PRO A 247 14.83 -14.76 16.67
C PRO A 247 13.47 -14.82 17.40
N ASP A 248 13.35 -15.74 18.36
CA ASP A 248 12.09 -16.05 19.03
C ASP A 248 11.60 -14.89 19.92
N ASP A 249 12.52 -14.20 20.57
CA ASP A 249 12.28 -13.01 21.39
C ASP A 249 11.71 -11.84 20.55
N VAL A 250 12.31 -11.58 19.38
CA VAL A 250 11.81 -10.59 18.41
C VAL A 250 10.41 -10.95 17.95
N ASN A 251 10.19 -12.23 17.59
CA ASN A 251 8.90 -12.70 17.09
C ASN A 251 7.79 -12.51 18.13
N SER A 252 8.05 -12.94 19.38
CA SER A 252 7.11 -12.78 20.49
C SER A 252 6.82 -11.32 20.80
N PHE A 253 7.82 -10.45 20.82
CA PHE A 253 7.63 -9.02 21.08
C PHE A 253 6.66 -8.39 20.08
N PHE A 254 6.93 -8.52 18.78
CA PHE A 254 6.11 -7.89 17.74
C PHE A 254 4.71 -8.49 17.61
N ILE A 255 4.54 -9.79 17.83
CA ILE A 255 3.19 -10.40 17.87
C ILE A 255 2.39 -9.86 19.05
N ASN A 256 2.97 -9.87 20.25
CA ASN A 256 2.27 -9.48 21.48
C ASN A 256 1.85 -8.01 21.43
N ILE A 257 2.75 -7.12 21.00
CA ILE A 257 2.44 -5.69 20.98
C ILE A 257 1.34 -5.34 19.98
N VAL A 258 1.32 -6.00 18.81
CA VAL A 258 0.24 -5.79 17.83
C VAL A 258 -1.07 -6.37 18.36
N ASP A 259 -1.04 -7.53 19.01
CA ASP A 259 -2.23 -8.12 19.63
C ASP A 259 -2.85 -7.23 20.71
N GLU A 260 -2.01 -6.70 21.60
CA GLU A 260 -2.43 -5.76 22.64
C GLU A 260 -3.03 -4.49 22.04
N MET A 261 -2.36 -3.88 21.07
CA MET A 261 -2.80 -2.63 20.46
C MET A 261 -4.11 -2.78 19.66
N VAL A 262 -4.25 -3.86 18.88
CA VAL A 262 -5.51 -4.13 18.16
C VAL A 262 -6.64 -4.39 19.14
N THR A 263 -6.39 -5.21 20.16
CA THR A 263 -7.39 -5.54 21.18
C THR A 263 -7.84 -4.31 21.95
N HIS A 264 -6.90 -3.44 22.35
CA HIS A 264 -7.19 -2.18 23.04
C HIS A 264 -8.08 -1.28 22.18
N ARG A 265 -7.72 -1.09 20.90
CA ARG A 265 -8.47 -0.22 19.98
C ARG A 265 -9.87 -0.75 19.69
N GLU A 266 -10.01 -2.05 19.46
CA GLU A 266 -11.32 -2.67 19.21
C GLU A 266 -12.24 -2.61 20.43
N ARG A 267 -11.69 -2.73 21.66
CA ARG A 267 -12.48 -2.63 22.90
C ARG A 267 -12.88 -1.19 23.23
N ASN A 268 -11.99 -0.23 23.02
CA ASN A 268 -12.19 1.15 23.45
C ASN A 268 -12.69 2.07 22.33
N GLY A 269 -12.81 1.59 21.09
CA GLY A 269 -13.24 2.39 19.95
C GLY A 269 -12.24 3.49 19.57
N VAL A 270 -10.95 3.27 19.84
CA VAL A 270 -9.89 4.27 19.59
C VAL A 270 -9.50 4.24 18.12
N GLU A 271 -9.73 5.33 17.41
CA GLU A 271 -9.20 5.55 16.06
C GLU A 271 -8.01 6.51 16.09
N ARG A 272 -6.89 6.08 15.50
CA ARG A 272 -5.68 6.89 15.34
C ARG A 272 -5.30 6.99 13.86
N ALA A 273 -4.63 8.10 13.51
CA ALA A 273 -4.16 8.36 12.17
C ALA A 273 -2.86 7.60 11.83
N ASP A 274 -2.93 6.27 11.77
CA ASP A 274 -1.78 5.39 11.54
C ASP A 274 -2.12 4.16 10.68
N MET A 275 -1.08 3.43 10.26
CA MET A 275 -1.22 2.22 9.43
C MET A 275 -1.96 1.10 10.17
N LEU A 276 -1.75 0.93 11.48
CA LEU A 276 -2.43 -0.09 12.26
C LEU A 276 -3.95 0.08 12.18
N ASN A 277 -4.45 1.32 12.27
CA ASN A 277 -5.88 1.63 12.15
C ASN A 277 -6.41 1.30 10.74
N LEU A 278 -5.61 1.54 9.69
CA LEU A 278 -5.99 1.14 8.33
C LEU A 278 -6.09 -0.39 8.20
N LEU A 279 -5.17 -1.13 8.82
CA LEU A 279 -5.19 -2.60 8.83
C LEU A 279 -6.35 -3.17 9.67
N ILE A 280 -6.69 -2.53 10.81
CA ILE A 280 -7.88 -2.89 11.60
C ILE A 280 -9.16 -2.64 10.79
N LYS A 281 -9.25 -1.52 10.06
CA LYS A 281 -10.37 -1.28 9.15
C LYS A 281 -10.47 -2.36 8.08
N LEU A 282 -9.35 -2.75 7.44
CA LEU A 282 -9.30 -3.86 6.49
C LEU A 282 -9.61 -5.24 7.11
N LYS A 283 -9.29 -5.46 8.38
CA LYS A 283 -9.67 -6.65 9.15
C LYS A 283 -11.18 -6.71 9.34
N ASN A 284 -11.79 -5.57 9.66
CA ASN A 284 -13.19 -5.49 10.04
C ASN A 284 -14.12 -5.38 8.83
N GLU A 285 -13.66 -4.72 7.76
CA GLU A 285 -14.31 -4.64 6.47
C GLU A 285 -14.08 -5.92 5.66
N VAL A 286 -15.14 -6.48 5.07
CA VAL A 286 -14.97 -7.48 4.01
C VAL A 286 -14.47 -6.72 2.79
N ILE A 287 -13.19 -6.88 2.44
CA ILE A 287 -12.62 -6.28 1.25
C ILE A 287 -13.34 -6.87 0.03
N LEU A 288 -14.29 -6.10 -0.51
CA LEU A 288 -14.91 -6.37 -1.81
C LEU A 288 -13.86 -6.11 -2.88
N THR A 289 -13.11 -7.14 -3.24
CA THR A 289 -12.14 -7.09 -4.34
C THR A 289 -12.86 -6.87 -5.67
N ARG A 290 -12.13 -6.38 -6.70
CA ARG A 290 -12.64 -6.20 -8.08
C ARG A 290 -13.31 -7.46 -8.67
N SER A 291 -13.03 -8.65 -8.11
CA SER A 291 -13.66 -9.93 -8.44
C SER A 291 -14.95 -10.26 -7.69
N ASP A 292 -15.28 -9.58 -6.59
CA ASP A 292 -16.47 -9.86 -5.76
C ASP A 292 -17.79 -9.35 -6.35
N PHE A 293 -17.73 -8.67 -7.50
CA PHE A 293 -18.90 -8.37 -8.30
C PHE A 293 -19.31 -9.52 -9.22
N ASN A 294 -18.53 -10.60 -9.30
CA ASN A 294 -18.92 -11.82 -9.99
C ASN A 294 -19.57 -12.80 -9.01
N GLY A 295 -20.82 -12.52 -8.62
CA GLY A 295 -21.70 -13.48 -7.93
C GLY A 295 -22.32 -12.98 -6.63
N ARG A 296 -23.05 -11.86 -6.66
CA ARG A 296 -23.83 -11.38 -5.48
C ARG A 296 -24.95 -12.34 -5.05
N GLY A 297 -25.26 -13.39 -5.82
CA GLY A 297 -26.38 -14.31 -5.55
C GLY A 297 -27.76 -13.68 -5.71
N VAL A 298 -27.84 -12.34 -5.73
CA VAL A 298 -29.09 -11.60 -5.91
C VAL A 298 -29.53 -11.65 -7.36
N HIS A 299 -30.78 -12.04 -7.55
CA HIS A 299 -31.42 -12.06 -8.86
C HIS A 299 -31.53 -10.65 -9.46
N SER A 300 -31.11 -10.50 -10.72
CA SER A 300 -31.30 -9.31 -11.54
C SER A 300 -31.90 -9.73 -12.87
N ASP A 301 -32.97 -9.06 -13.28
CA ASP A 301 -33.68 -9.26 -14.54
C ASP A 301 -34.09 -7.88 -15.08
N PRO A 302 -33.16 -7.17 -15.74
CA PRO A 302 -33.40 -5.80 -16.19
C PRO A 302 -34.51 -5.69 -17.25
N GLU A 303 -34.89 -6.79 -17.91
CA GLU A 303 -35.97 -6.80 -18.90
C GLU A 303 -37.35 -6.78 -18.21
N ASN A 304 -37.51 -7.50 -17.09
CA ASN A 304 -38.78 -7.57 -16.36
C ASN A 304 -38.86 -6.60 -15.16
N ASP A 305 -37.71 -6.22 -14.58
CA ASP A 305 -37.52 -5.24 -13.50
C ASP A 305 -36.31 -4.33 -13.83
N PRO A 306 -36.52 -3.24 -14.58
CA PRO A 306 -35.48 -2.29 -14.96
C PRO A 306 -34.66 -1.72 -13.80
N LEU A 307 -35.26 -1.58 -12.60
CA LEU A 307 -34.53 -1.11 -11.43
C LEU A 307 -33.51 -2.14 -10.94
N SER A 308 -33.65 -3.42 -11.28
CA SER A 308 -32.65 -4.44 -10.98
C SER A 308 -31.38 -4.36 -11.86
N GLY A 309 -31.35 -3.48 -12.87
CA GLY A 309 -30.23 -3.32 -13.81
C GLY A 309 -29.07 -2.43 -13.34
N HIS A 310 -29.05 -2.01 -12.08
CA HIS A 310 -28.01 -1.13 -11.55
C HIS A 310 -26.73 -1.87 -11.13
N LEU A 311 -25.62 -1.14 -10.99
CA LEU A 311 -24.28 -1.65 -10.63
C LEU A 311 -24.24 -2.49 -9.35
N PHE A 312 -25.16 -2.25 -8.41
CA PHE A 312 -25.21 -3.02 -7.17
C PHE A 312 -25.96 -4.37 -7.30
N MET A 313 -26.66 -4.65 -8.40
CA MET A 313 -27.44 -5.88 -8.61
C MET A 313 -26.92 -6.72 -9.77
N LEU A 314 -26.37 -6.07 -10.80
CA LEU A 314 -25.68 -6.77 -11.88
C LEU A 314 -24.48 -7.57 -11.34
N SER A 315 -24.20 -8.72 -11.98
CA SER A 315 -23.01 -9.52 -11.71
C SER A 315 -22.35 -9.98 -13.00
N GLY A 316 -21.09 -10.42 -12.94
CA GLY A 316 -20.41 -11.01 -14.09
C GLY A 316 -20.09 -10.00 -15.19
N GLN A 317 -20.22 -10.44 -16.45
CA GLN A 317 -19.94 -9.60 -17.62
C GLN A 317 -20.88 -8.39 -17.77
N PRO A 318 -22.21 -8.49 -17.54
CA PRO A 318 -23.10 -7.33 -17.53
C PRO A 318 -22.66 -6.23 -16.58
N TRP A 319 -22.25 -6.59 -15.36
CA TRP A 319 -21.71 -5.64 -14.39
C TRP A 319 -20.43 -4.97 -14.86
N ARG A 320 -19.48 -5.75 -15.42
CA ARG A 320 -18.21 -5.20 -15.94
C ARG A 320 -18.46 -4.17 -17.04
N ASN A 321 -19.32 -4.52 -17.98
CA ASN A 321 -19.69 -3.65 -19.10
C ASN A 321 -20.32 -2.36 -18.57
N MET A 322 -21.26 -2.47 -17.62
CA MET A 322 -21.92 -1.31 -17.02
C MET A 322 -20.94 -0.42 -16.23
N ARG A 323 -20.02 -1.02 -15.47
CA ARG A 323 -19.04 -0.28 -14.67
C ARG A 323 -18.07 0.52 -15.54
N VAL A 324 -17.56 -0.08 -16.62
CA VAL A 324 -16.66 0.62 -17.54
C VAL A 324 -17.33 1.85 -18.15
N LYS A 325 -18.62 1.74 -18.50
CA LYS A 325 -19.40 2.85 -19.06
C LYS A 325 -19.71 3.95 -18.04
N LEU A 326 -20.06 3.57 -16.81
CA LEU A 326 -20.48 4.53 -15.78
C LEU A 326 -19.33 5.14 -14.97
N SER A 327 -18.19 4.46 -14.80
CA SER A 327 -17.10 4.99 -13.94
C SER A 327 -16.64 6.42 -14.30
N PRO A 328 -16.55 6.82 -15.59
CA PRO A 328 -16.20 8.19 -15.97
C PRO A 328 -17.18 9.28 -15.50
N THR A 329 -18.43 8.94 -15.13
CA THR A 329 -19.39 9.92 -14.61
C THR A 329 -19.15 10.27 -13.14
N PHE A 330 -18.28 9.51 -12.45
CA PHE A 330 -17.98 9.66 -11.02
C PHE A 330 -16.56 10.22 -10.75
N THR A 331 -15.90 10.84 -11.74
CA THR A 331 -14.60 11.51 -11.49
C THR A 331 -14.77 12.73 -10.59
N THR A 332 -13.68 13.11 -9.91
CA THR A 332 -13.65 14.34 -9.10
C THR A 332 -14.10 15.57 -9.90
N GLY A 333 -13.69 15.70 -11.17
CA GLY A 333 -14.11 16.82 -12.01
C GLY A 333 -15.60 16.79 -12.37
N LYS A 334 -16.18 15.62 -12.66
CA LYS A 334 -17.64 15.49 -12.87
C LYS A 334 -18.44 15.71 -11.58
N ILE A 335 -17.91 15.36 -10.42
CA ILE A 335 -18.53 15.70 -9.13
C ILE A 335 -18.47 17.21 -8.89
N LYS A 336 -17.33 17.86 -9.17
CA LYS A 336 -17.20 19.33 -9.12
C LYS A 336 -18.18 20.02 -10.08
N TYR A 337 -18.41 19.45 -11.26
CA TYR A 337 -19.41 19.96 -12.22
C TYR A 337 -20.82 20.03 -11.60
N MET A 338 -21.19 19.10 -10.71
CA MET A 338 -22.50 19.08 -10.04
C MET A 338 -22.54 19.91 -8.73
N PHE A 339 -21.43 20.54 -8.34
CA PHE A 339 -21.32 21.24 -7.05
C PHE A 339 -22.31 22.40 -6.90
N ASN A 340 -22.56 23.16 -7.97
CA ASN A 340 -23.51 24.27 -7.93
C ASN A 340 -24.93 23.80 -7.58
N THR A 341 -25.37 22.68 -8.15
CA THR A 341 -26.67 22.08 -7.83
C THR A 341 -26.76 21.60 -6.39
N ILE A 342 -25.67 21.03 -5.85
CA ILE A 342 -25.59 20.66 -4.42
C ILE A 342 -25.66 21.91 -3.53
N SER A 343 -24.98 22.98 -3.94
CA SER A 343 -24.98 24.26 -3.22
C SER A 343 -26.34 24.95 -3.22
N GLU A 344 -27.13 24.82 -4.31
CA GLU A 344 -28.51 25.30 -4.39
C GLU A 344 -29.41 24.56 -3.37
N CYS A 345 -29.30 23.23 -3.29
CA CYS A 345 -30.01 22.44 -2.28
C CYS A 345 -29.66 22.89 -0.85
N ALA A 346 -28.39 23.21 -0.59
CA ALA A 346 -27.96 23.74 0.70
C ALA A 346 -28.58 25.12 1.01
N GLY A 347 -28.83 25.93 -0.04
CA GLY A 347 -29.60 27.16 0.04
C GLY A 347 -31.03 26.94 0.54
N TYR A 348 -31.73 25.93 0.03
CA TYR A 348 -33.09 25.58 0.48
C TYR A 348 -33.13 25.14 1.94
N LEU A 349 -32.14 24.37 2.39
CA LEU A 349 -31.98 24.03 3.80
C LEU A 349 -31.80 25.29 4.67
N ARG A 350 -30.95 26.22 4.24
CA ARG A 350 -30.74 27.48 4.96
C ARG A 350 -32.03 28.31 5.02
N GLU A 351 -32.73 28.45 3.90
CA GLU A 351 -34.00 29.19 3.82
C GLU A 351 -35.07 28.59 4.74
N HIS A 352 -35.16 27.25 4.81
CA HIS A 352 -36.06 26.55 5.73
C HIS A 352 -35.74 26.90 7.19
N VAL A 353 -34.48 26.75 7.60
CA VAL A 353 -34.04 27.06 8.98
C VAL A 353 -34.27 28.54 9.31
N ASP A 354 -33.91 29.46 8.41
CA ASP A 354 -34.11 30.90 8.61
C ASP A 354 -35.59 31.27 8.75
N THR A 355 -36.46 30.62 7.96
CA THR A 355 -37.90 30.84 8.02
C THR A 355 -38.48 30.30 9.32
N SER A 356 -38.07 29.11 9.75
CA SER A 356 -38.50 28.52 11.02
C SER A 356 -38.02 29.33 12.24
N LEU A 357 -36.82 29.90 12.19
CA LEU A 357 -36.32 30.81 13.24
C LEU A 357 -37.15 32.10 13.33
N LYS A 358 -37.54 32.67 12.18
CA LYS A 358 -38.38 33.87 12.11
C LYS A 358 -39.80 33.62 12.64
N THR A 359 -40.39 32.47 12.33
CA THR A 359 -41.76 32.13 12.77
C THR A 359 -41.81 31.57 14.19
N GLY A 360 -40.72 30.96 14.67
CA GLY A 360 -40.59 30.36 16.00
C GLY A 360 -40.05 31.27 17.10
N GLY A 361 -40.01 32.59 16.91
CA GLY A 361 -39.52 33.54 17.93
C GLY A 361 -38.03 33.41 18.25
N GLY A 362 -37.21 32.99 17.28
CA GLY A 362 -35.77 32.80 17.43
C GLY A 362 -35.35 31.42 17.93
N LEU A 363 -36.29 30.51 18.16
CA LEU A 363 -36.01 29.12 18.53
C LEU A 363 -36.38 28.17 17.38
N TYR A 364 -35.42 27.35 16.96
CA TYR A 364 -35.62 26.30 15.94
C TYR A 364 -35.43 24.93 16.57
N GLN A 365 -36.44 24.08 16.47
CA GLN A 365 -36.44 22.72 17.02
C GLN A 365 -37.01 21.76 15.97
N GLU A 366 -36.17 20.86 15.45
CA GLU A 366 -36.55 19.84 14.47
C GLU A 366 -35.75 18.55 14.72
N ASP A 367 -36.28 17.40 14.29
CA ASP A 367 -35.55 16.13 14.32
C ASP A 367 -34.44 16.14 13.25
N VAL A 368 -33.18 16.05 13.70
CA VAL A 368 -32.00 16.12 12.82
C VAL A 368 -31.96 14.98 11.79
N ARG A 369 -32.43 13.78 12.14
CA ARG A 369 -32.48 12.63 11.22
C ARG A 369 -33.45 12.94 10.09
N GLU A 370 -34.62 13.49 10.42
CA GLU A 370 -35.64 13.84 9.45
C GLU A 370 -35.22 15.01 8.55
N LEU A 371 -34.59 16.04 9.13
CA LEU A 371 -34.02 17.18 8.40
C LEU A 371 -32.95 16.73 7.38
N VAL A 372 -32.00 15.91 7.82
CA VAL A 372 -30.93 15.38 6.96
C VAL A 372 -31.50 14.46 5.88
N ALA A 373 -32.54 13.69 6.18
CA ALA A 373 -33.22 12.84 5.19
C ALA A 373 -33.86 13.69 4.08
N ARG A 374 -34.61 14.76 4.42
CA ARG A 374 -35.20 15.68 3.43
C ARG A 374 -34.14 16.36 2.58
N PHE A 375 -33.07 16.84 3.20
CA PHE A 375 -31.95 17.47 2.51
C PHE A 375 -31.25 16.48 1.55
N SER A 376 -31.02 15.24 1.98
CA SER A 376 -30.43 14.20 1.15
C SER A 376 -31.35 13.83 -0.03
N THR A 377 -32.67 13.79 0.19
CA THR A 377 -33.65 13.57 -0.88
C THR A 377 -33.58 14.67 -1.94
N ASP A 378 -33.50 15.94 -1.54
CA ASP A 378 -33.38 17.06 -2.48
C ASP A 378 -32.06 17.05 -3.26
N ILE A 379 -30.95 16.65 -2.63
CA ILE A 379 -29.68 16.46 -3.35
C ILE A 379 -29.83 15.33 -4.39
N ILE A 380 -30.36 14.17 -3.99
CA ILE A 380 -30.48 13.02 -4.90
C ILE A 380 -31.44 13.32 -6.05
N SER A 381 -32.59 13.92 -5.76
CA SER A 381 -33.59 14.25 -6.78
C SER A 381 -33.05 15.27 -7.80
N SER A 382 -32.33 16.28 -7.32
CA SER A 382 -31.75 17.35 -8.14
C SER A 382 -30.53 16.88 -8.93
N VAL A 383 -29.58 16.20 -8.27
CA VAL A 383 -28.31 15.77 -8.87
C VAL A 383 -28.46 14.50 -9.70
N ALA A 384 -29.22 13.50 -9.24
CA ALA A 384 -29.33 12.21 -9.93
C ALA A 384 -30.46 12.19 -10.98
N PHE A 385 -31.60 12.82 -10.67
CA PHE A 385 -32.80 12.78 -11.52
C PHE A 385 -33.09 14.11 -12.21
N GLY A 386 -32.38 15.19 -11.86
CA GLY A 386 -32.54 16.48 -12.50
C GLY A 386 -33.83 17.21 -12.14
N ILE A 387 -34.53 16.81 -11.07
CA ILE A 387 -35.82 17.35 -10.64
C ILE A 387 -35.70 18.11 -9.31
N GLU A 388 -36.58 19.08 -9.08
CA GLU A 388 -36.65 19.80 -7.81
C GLU A 388 -37.85 19.30 -7.01
N THR A 389 -37.59 18.49 -5.98
CA THR A 389 -38.64 17.90 -5.14
C THR A 389 -39.09 18.82 -4.00
N ASN A 390 -38.25 19.79 -3.62
CA ASN A 390 -38.48 20.72 -2.52
C ASN A 390 -38.96 20.01 -1.25
N SER A 391 -38.36 18.87 -0.91
CA SER A 391 -38.71 18.04 0.25
C SER A 391 -38.53 18.77 1.59
N MET A 392 -37.82 19.90 1.61
CA MET A 392 -37.78 20.82 2.74
C MET A 392 -39.11 21.56 2.98
N LYS A 393 -39.82 21.93 1.90
CA LYS A 393 -41.12 22.62 1.96
C LYS A 393 -42.29 21.63 2.03
N ASP A 394 -42.18 20.51 1.32
CA ASP A 394 -43.15 19.41 1.33
C ASP A 394 -42.48 18.11 1.80
N PRO A 395 -42.52 17.81 3.11
CA PRO A 395 -41.97 16.59 3.69
C PRO A 395 -42.55 15.30 3.10
N GLU A 396 -43.74 15.35 2.51
CA GLU A 396 -44.46 14.19 1.97
C GLU A 396 -44.45 14.16 0.43
N SER A 397 -43.47 14.84 -0.19
CA SER A 397 -43.35 14.89 -1.64
C SER A 397 -43.37 13.49 -2.26
N GLU A 398 -44.02 13.35 -3.41
CA GLU A 398 -44.27 12.06 -4.06
C GLU A 398 -42.96 11.27 -4.26
N PHE A 399 -41.88 11.95 -4.64
CA PHE A 399 -40.55 11.37 -4.80
C PHE A 399 -39.99 10.80 -3.49
N ARG A 400 -40.18 11.51 -2.38
CA ARG A 400 -39.71 11.07 -1.07
C ARG A 400 -40.50 9.86 -0.58
N ARG A 401 -41.83 9.88 -0.73
CA ARG A 401 -42.70 8.75 -0.39
C ARG A 401 -42.35 7.50 -1.19
N MET A 402 -42.09 7.62 -2.50
CA MET A 402 -41.67 6.48 -3.33
C MET A 402 -40.27 5.98 -2.96
N GLY A 403 -39.35 6.86 -2.56
CA GLY A 403 -38.04 6.49 -2.03
C GLY A 403 -38.13 5.73 -0.70
N GLN A 404 -39.00 6.16 0.22
CA GLN A 404 -39.22 5.49 1.51
C GLN A 404 -39.90 4.12 1.34
N ARG A 405 -40.84 3.99 0.40
CA ARG A 405 -41.54 2.73 0.09
C ARG A 405 -40.60 1.59 -0.31
N ILE A 406 -39.39 1.88 -0.78
CA ILE A 406 -38.35 0.87 -1.07
C ILE A 406 -37.86 0.18 0.21
N PHE A 407 -37.86 0.90 1.34
CA PHE A 407 -37.29 0.46 2.62
C PHE A 407 -38.32 0.17 3.70
N GLU A 408 -39.61 0.46 3.45
CA GLU A 408 -40.68 0.18 4.39
C GLU A 408 -40.93 -1.34 4.50
N PRO A 409 -40.76 -1.92 5.71
CA PRO A 409 -40.94 -3.36 5.90
C PRO A 409 -42.42 -3.72 5.77
N SER A 410 -42.76 -4.40 4.68
CA SER A 410 -44.06 -5.03 4.47
C SER A 410 -43.88 -6.52 4.19
N LEU A 411 -44.94 -7.32 4.38
CA LEU A 411 -44.89 -8.75 4.07
C LEU A 411 -44.52 -9.02 2.60
N ASP A 412 -45.03 -8.20 1.67
CA ASP A 412 -44.71 -8.28 0.24
C ASP A 412 -43.23 -7.94 -0.03
N VAL A 413 -42.73 -6.82 0.51
CA VAL A 413 -41.33 -6.38 0.34
C VAL A 413 -40.35 -7.38 0.97
N ASN A 414 -40.64 -7.86 2.18
CA ASN A 414 -39.78 -8.82 2.88
C ASN A 414 -39.77 -10.19 2.19
N LEU A 415 -40.91 -10.66 1.67
CA LEU A 415 -41.00 -11.92 0.94
C LEU A 415 -40.25 -11.85 -0.40
N ARG A 416 -40.38 -10.73 -1.13
CA ARG A 416 -39.62 -10.49 -2.37
C ARG A 416 -38.13 -10.38 -2.11
N ALA A 417 -37.71 -9.69 -1.05
CA ALA A 417 -36.32 -9.63 -0.62
C ALA A 417 -35.78 -11.03 -0.32
N LEU A 418 -36.50 -11.84 0.47
CA LEU A 418 -36.12 -13.23 0.77
C LEU A 418 -35.98 -14.08 -0.50
N LEU A 419 -36.93 -13.98 -1.43
CA LEU A 419 -36.89 -14.66 -2.73
C LEU A 419 -35.74 -14.16 -3.61
N ALA A 420 -35.38 -12.89 -3.53
CA ALA A 420 -34.24 -12.33 -4.27
C ALA A 420 -32.89 -12.86 -3.77
N PHE A 421 -32.78 -13.11 -2.46
CA PHE A 421 -31.55 -13.64 -1.84
C PHE A 421 -31.45 -15.17 -1.91
N PHE A 422 -32.53 -15.90 -1.67
CA PHE A 422 -32.51 -17.36 -1.51
C PHE A 422 -33.25 -18.12 -2.62
N GLY A 423 -34.14 -17.45 -3.35
CA GLY A 423 -35.06 -18.05 -4.32
C GLY A 423 -34.88 -17.55 -5.75
N GLY A 424 -33.68 -17.13 -6.15
CA GLY A 424 -33.46 -16.47 -7.45
C GLY A 424 -33.93 -17.28 -8.69
N ASN A 425 -33.92 -18.62 -8.61
CA ASN A 425 -34.46 -19.50 -9.65
C ASN A 425 -35.99 -19.50 -9.70
N ILE A 426 -36.64 -19.38 -8.53
CA ILE A 426 -38.11 -19.28 -8.41
C ILE A 426 -38.57 -17.94 -8.99
N MET A 427 -37.85 -16.85 -8.70
CA MET A 427 -38.19 -15.54 -9.28
C MET A 427 -38.03 -15.52 -10.80
N LYS A 428 -37.00 -16.20 -11.36
CA LYS A 428 -36.86 -16.38 -12.82
C LYS A 428 -38.02 -17.19 -13.40
N LEU A 429 -38.36 -18.30 -12.76
CA LEU A 429 -39.38 -19.23 -13.24
C LEU A 429 -40.77 -18.58 -13.28
N PHE A 430 -41.09 -17.74 -12.29
CA PHE A 430 -42.40 -17.08 -12.17
C PHE A 430 -42.41 -15.59 -12.56
N ARG A 431 -41.29 -15.06 -13.07
CA ARG A 431 -41.09 -13.63 -13.43
C ARG A 431 -41.53 -12.66 -12.32
N ILE A 432 -41.16 -12.97 -11.08
CA ILE A 432 -41.49 -12.14 -9.91
C ILE A 432 -40.51 -10.97 -9.86
N ARG A 433 -41.04 -9.73 -9.84
CA ARG A 433 -40.25 -8.50 -9.74
C ARG A 433 -39.74 -8.28 -8.32
N GLY A 434 -38.48 -7.84 -8.19
CA GLY A 434 -37.87 -7.56 -6.90
C GLY A 434 -38.47 -6.32 -6.23
N ASN A 435 -38.74 -5.28 -7.03
CA ASN A 435 -39.34 -4.04 -6.55
C ASN A 435 -40.88 -4.02 -6.67
N PRO A 436 -41.58 -3.28 -5.79
CA PRO A 436 -42.99 -2.95 -5.99
C PRO A 436 -43.23 -2.27 -7.34
N TYR A 437 -44.35 -2.59 -8.01
CA TYR A 437 -44.61 -2.11 -9.37
C TYR A 437 -44.77 -0.60 -9.46
N ASP A 438 -45.43 0.00 -8.47
CA ASP A 438 -45.70 1.43 -8.41
C ASP A 438 -44.41 2.25 -8.24
N VAL A 439 -43.44 1.76 -7.44
CA VAL A 439 -42.11 2.35 -7.30
C VAL A 439 -41.36 2.30 -8.63
N HIS A 440 -41.33 1.14 -9.28
CA HIS A 440 -40.71 0.97 -10.59
C HIS A 440 -41.33 1.90 -11.65
N ALA A 441 -42.66 1.94 -11.72
CA ALA A 441 -43.39 2.76 -12.69
C ALA A 441 -43.12 4.24 -12.48
N PHE A 442 -43.09 4.70 -11.22
CA PHE A 442 -42.81 6.09 -10.88
C PHE A 442 -41.43 6.54 -11.34
N PHE A 443 -40.36 5.84 -10.92
CA PHE A 443 -38.98 6.26 -11.24
C PHE A 443 -38.68 6.13 -12.73
N THR A 444 -39.21 5.10 -13.40
CA THR A 444 -39.01 4.94 -14.86
C THR A 444 -39.70 6.05 -15.63
N ARG A 445 -40.94 6.40 -15.24
CA ARG A 445 -41.69 7.50 -15.86
C ARG A 445 -40.96 8.84 -15.71
N ILE A 446 -40.49 9.18 -14.51
CA ILE A 446 -39.76 10.44 -14.28
C ILE A 446 -38.50 10.53 -15.12
N VAL A 447 -37.69 9.47 -15.15
CA VAL A 447 -36.47 9.47 -15.96
C VAL A 447 -36.79 9.62 -17.45
N ASP A 448 -37.81 8.91 -17.95
CA ASP A 448 -38.23 8.99 -19.35
C ASP A 448 -38.77 10.39 -19.73
N GLU A 449 -39.62 10.97 -18.89
CA GLU A 449 -40.14 12.33 -19.07
C GLU A 449 -39.00 13.37 -19.10
N MET A 450 -38.04 13.27 -18.16
CA MET A 450 -36.92 14.21 -18.05
C MET A 450 -35.92 14.08 -19.19
N VAL A 451 -35.56 12.84 -19.58
CA VAL A 451 -34.70 12.59 -20.74
C VAL A 451 -35.36 13.10 -22.02
N THR A 452 -36.62 12.76 -22.24
CA THR A 452 -37.38 13.18 -23.42
C THR A 452 -37.52 14.71 -23.49
N HIS A 453 -37.81 15.37 -22.38
CA HIS A 453 -37.89 16.83 -22.30
C HIS A 453 -36.55 17.48 -22.68
N ARG A 454 -35.43 16.99 -22.13
CA ARG A 454 -34.10 17.54 -22.39
C ARG A 454 -33.65 17.32 -23.83
N GLU A 455 -33.90 16.14 -24.39
CA GLU A 455 -33.53 15.82 -25.77
C GLU A 455 -34.36 16.62 -26.79
N ARG A 456 -35.65 16.89 -26.52
CA ARG A 456 -36.51 17.69 -27.39
C ARG A 456 -36.20 19.19 -27.32
N ASN A 457 -35.88 19.70 -26.13
CA ASN A 457 -35.73 21.14 -25.89
C ASN A 457 -34.26 21.60 -25.84
N GLY A 458 -33.29 20.70 -25.98
CA GLY A 458 -31.86 21.02 -25.92
C GLY A 458 -31.41 21.54 -24.55
N VAL A 459 -32.05 21.11 -23.47
CA VAL A 459 -31.78 21.59 -22.11
C VAL A 459 -30.62 20.82 -21.51
N GLU A 460 -29.49 21.51 -21.27
CA GLU A 460 -28.37 20.97 -20.50
C GLU A 460 -28.41 21.50 -19.05
N ARG A 461 -28.29 20.59 -18.08
CA ARG A 461 -28.17 20.92 -16.66
C ARG A 461 -26.89 20.32 -16.07
N ALA A 462 -26.36 20.96 -15.05
CA ALA A 462 -25.15 20.53 -14.35
C ALA A 462 -25.39 19.37 -13.38
N ASP A 463 -25.92 18.24 -13.88
CA ASP A 463 -26.32 17.09 -13.08
C ASP A 463 -25.91 15.74 -13.69
N MET A 464 -26.10 14.66 -12.93
CA MET A 464 -25.76 13.30 -13.34
C MET A 464 -26.64 12.83 -14.49
N LEU A 465 -27.91 13.25 -14.55
CA LEU A 465 -28.82 12.87 -15.64
C LEU A 465 -28.27 13.35 -16.98
N ASN A 466 -27.70 14.56 -17.04
CA ASN A 466 -27.08 15.09 -18.25
C ASN A 466 -25.85 14.27 -18.68
N LEU A 467 -25.04 13.80 -17.71
CA LEU A 467 -23.93 12.89 -18.00
C LEU A 467 -24.40 11.53 -18.53
N LEU A 468 -25.51 11.02 -17.99
CA LEU A 468 -26.12 9.76 -18.46
C LEU A 468 -26.74 9.90 -19.86
N ILE A 469 -27.35 11.04 -20.19
CA ILE A 469 -27.85 11.34 -21.54
C ILE A 469 -26.68 11.39 -22.54
N LYS A 470 -25.57 12.06 -22.20
CA LYS A 470 -24.35 12.07 -23.02
C LYS A 470 -23.81 10.65 -23.22
N LEU A 471 -23.72 9.86 -22.14
CA LEU A 471 -23.33 8.46 -22.22
C LEU A 471 -24.27 7.61 -23.08
N LYS A 472 -25.59 7.86 -23.03
CA LYS A 472 -26.61 7.17 -23.85
C LYS A 472 -26.41 7.47 -25.34
N ASN A 473 -26.17 8.74 -25.68
CA ASN A 473 -26.15 9.22 -27.06
C ASN A 473 -24.78 9.05 -27.73
N GLU A 474 -23.70 9.22 -26.98
CA GLU A 474 -22.31 9.21 -27.51
C GLU A 474 -21.56 7.91 -27.18
N GLY A 475 -22.03 7.12 -26.21
CA GLY A 475 -21.41 5.86 -25.79
C GLY A 475 -20.17 6.02 -24.90
N PHE A 476 -19.70 7.24 -24.66
CA PHE A 476 -18.64 7.58 -23.72
C PHE A 476 -18.87 8.97 -23.11
N VAL A 477 -18.21 9.26 -21.98
CA VAL A 477 -18.15 10.62 -21.40
C VAL A 477 -16.69 11.05 -21.39
N PRO A 478 -16.33 12.19 -22.02
CA PRO A 478 -14.94 12.64 -22.08
C PRO A 478 -14.34 12.84 -20.67
N PRO A 479 -13.12 12.34 -20.41
CA PRO A 479 -12.38 12.66 -19.19
C PRO A 479 -12.11 14.16 -19.11
N ASP A 480 -12.01 14.69 -17.89
CA ASP A 480 -11.92 16.13 -17.64
C ASP A 480 -10.68 16.76 -18.31
N ALA A 481 -10.87 17.88 -19.02
CA ALA A 481 -9.83 18.54 -19.83
C ALA A 481 -8.80 19.33 -19.01
N HIS A 482 -8.90 19.33 -17.68
CA HIS A 482 -7.96 20.02 -16.81
C HIS A 482 -7.55 19.12 -15.64
N GLY A 483 -6.28 18.68 -15.69
CA GLY A 483 -5.42 18.39 -14.54
C GLY A 483 -6.02 17.65 -13.36
N GLU A 484 -6.05 16.32 -13.44
CA GLU A 484 -5.67 15.41 -12.36
C GLU A 484 -5.60 14.01 -12.98
N HIS A 485 -4.54 13.28 -12.68
CA HIS A 485 -4.20 12.00 -13.27
C HIS A 485 -5.44 11.09 -13.39
N ALA A 486 -5.91 10.90 -14.62
CA ALA A 486 -6.66 9.71 -14.96
C ALA A 486 -5.80 8.54 -14.49
N ASP A 487 -6.30 7.83 -13.47
CA ASP A 487 -5.76 6.58 -13.01
C ASP A 487 -5.70 5.65 -14.22
N LYS A 488 -4.55 5.66 -14.91
CA LYS A 488 -4.15 4.61 -15.84
C LYS A 488 -3.84 3.40 -14.96
N GLY A 489 -4.88 2.87 -14.34
CA GLY A 489 -4.85 1.56 -13.73
C GLY A 489 -4.51 0.59 -14.84
N ASN A 490 -3.25 0.14 -14.83
CA ASN A 490 -2.64 -0.82 -15.74
C ASN A 490 -3.67 -1.57 -16.60
N GLY A 491 -3.70 -1.21 -17.89
CA GLY A 491 -4.09 -2.14 -18.93
C GLY A 491 -3.11 -3.31 -18.92
N ALA A 492 -3.42 -4.34 -18.16
CA ALA A 492 -2.79 -5.65 -18.23
C ALA A 492 -3.84 -6.64 -18.76
N THR A 493 -3.79 -6.81 -20.07
CA THR A 493 -3.89 -8.06 -20.84
C THR A 493 -4.47 -9.31 -20.15
N ASN A 494 -5.47 -9.88 -20.84
CA ASN A 494 -5.93 -11.27 -20.82
C ASN A 494 -5.11 -12.25 -19.95
N GLY A 495 -5.74 -12.70 -18.87
CA GLY A 495 -5.28 -13.77 -18.00
C GLY A 495 -6.41 -14.24 -17.10
N THR A 496 -7.44 -14.83 -17.69
CA THR A 496 -8.41 -15.66 -16.96
C THR A 496 -7.66 -16.86 -16.40
N ASN A 497 -7.47 -16.93 -15.08
CA ASN A 497 -7.43 -18.17 -14.29
C ASN A 497 -7.58 -17.85 -12.78
N GLY A 498 -8.57 -18.49 -12.18
CA GLY A 498 -8.99 -18.56 -10.76
C GLY A 498 -8.35 -17.63 -9.72
N VAL A 499 -9.12 -16.66 -9.22
CA VAL A 499 -8.92 -16.12 -7.86
C VAL A 499 -9.59 -17.09 -6.88
N SER A 500 -8.84 -17.60 -5.91
CA SER A 500 -9.36 -18.51 -4.89
C SER A 500 -10.12 -17.77 -3.79
N GLN A 501 -11.06 -18.46 -3.18
CA GLN A 501 -11.86 -18.05 -2.02
C GLN A 501 -11.05 -17.43 -0.85
N GLU A 502 -9.75 -17.74 -0.70
CA GLU A 502 -8.81 -17.11 0.27
C GLU A 502 -8.58 -15.60 0.08
N SER A 503 -8.75 -15.04 -1.12
CA SER A 503 -8.59 -13.57 -1.26
C SER A 503 -9.76 -12.79 -0.65
N ARG A 504 -10.85 -13.48 -0.30
CA ARG A 504 -12.11 -12.92 0.23
C ARG A 504 -12.20 -12.94 1.76
N THR A 505 -11.21 -13.53 2.44
CA THR A 505 -11.18 -13.60 3.90
C THR A 505 -10.63 -12.30 4.49
N LYS A 506 -11.21 -11.88 5.61
CA LYS A 506 -10.71 -10.79 6.47
C LYS A 506 -9.24 -11.05 6.82
N LEU A 507 -8.47 -9.98 7.04
CA LEU A 507 -7.14 -10.12 7.60
C LEU A 507 -7.24 -10.79 8.98
N THR A 508 -6.37 -11.75 9.25
CA THR A 508 -6.20 -12.33 10.58
C THR A 508 -5.28 -11.45 11.42
N GLN A 509 -5.34 -11.61 12.75
CA GLN A 509 -4.46 -10.88 13.67
C GLN A 509 -2.97 -11.10 13.36
N LYS A 510 -2.60 -12.34 13.02
CA LYS A 510 -1.23 -12.70 12.59
C LYS A 510 -0.82 -12.02 11.28
N GLU A 511 -1.72 -11.94 10.30
CA GLU A 511 -1.44 -11.22 9.04
C GLU A 511 -1.26 -9.71 9.27
N ILE A 512 -2.01 -9.10 10.19
CA ILE A 512 -1.83 -7.70 10.60
C ILE A 512 -0.45 -7.52 11.24
N ALA A 513 -0.10 -8.37 12.20
CA ALA A 513 1.21 -8.32 12.85
C ALA A 513 2.36 -8.44 11.83
N ALA A 514 2.26 -9.36 10.88
CA ALA A 514 3.25 -9.51 9.81
C ALA A 514 3.35 -8.24 8.94
N GLN A 515 2.23 -7.61 8.59
CA GLN A 515 2.26 -6.39 7.76
C GLN A 515 2.83 -5.18 8.51
N VAL A 516 2.48 -5.00 9.78
CA VAL A 516 3.03 -3.89 10.57
C VAL A 516 4.53 -4.10 10.79
N PHE A 517 4.93 -5.35 11.06
CA PHE A 517 6.33 -5.72 11.22
C PHE A 517 7.17 -5.45 9.96
N VAL A 518 6.67 -5.70 8.75
CA VAL A 518 7.44 -5.35 7.54
C VAL A 518 7.63 -3.85 7.39
N PHE A 519 6.68 -3.02 7.83
CA PHE A 519 6.86 -1.56 7.84
C PHE A 519 7.97 -1.15 8.81
N PHE A 520 8.03 -1.81 9.97
CA PHE A 520 9.13 -1.61 10.91
C PHE A 520 10.48 -1.88 10.27
N ILE A 521 10.73 -3.11 9.78
CA ILE A 521 12.02 -3.48 9.17
C ILE A 521 12.34 -2.57 7.98
N ALA A 522 11.37 -2.31 7.11
CA ALA A 522 11.59 -1.52 5.90
C ALA A 522 11.93 -0.07 6.24
N GLY A 523 11.29 0.55 7.24
CA GLY A 523 11.50 1.95 7.61
C GLY A 523 12.61 2.19 8.64
N PHE A 524 13.06 1.16 9.36
CA PHE A 524 14.03 1.31 10.45
C PHE A 524 15.45 1.61 9.96
N GLU A 525 16.05 0.69 9.19
CA GLU A 525 17.46 0.79 8.79
C GLU A 525 17.65 1.54 7.45
N THR A 526 16.71 1.38 6.50
CA THR A 526 16.89 1.96 5.15
C THR A 526 16.84 3.49 5.19
N THR A 527 15.78 4.06 5.78
CA THR A 527 15.61 5.51 5.88
C THR A 527 16.71 6.15 6.71
N SER A 528 17.16 5.49 7.78
CA SER A 528 18.22 6.01 8.62
C SER A 528 19.56 6.02 7.90
N THR A 529 19.87 4.96 7.16
CA THR A 529 21.06 4.88 6.30
C THR A 529 21.03 5.96 5.22
N THR A 530 19.96 6.04 4.43
CA THR A 530 19.83 7.04 3.35
C THR A 530 19.96 8.47 3.88
N THR A 531 19.28 8.81 4.97
CA THR A 531 19.33 10.16 5.54
C THR A 531 20.72 10.47 6.12
N SER A 532 21.37 9.50 6.76
CA SER A 532 22.72 9.69 7.31
C SER A 532 23.74 9.97 6.20
N PHE A 533 23.67 9.22 5.09
CA PHE A 533 24.53 9.46 3.93
C PHE A 533 24.21 10.78 3.24
N ALA A 534 22.93 11.13 3.08
CA ALA A 534 22.54 12.42 2.52
C ALA A 534 23.10 13.59 3.34
N LEU A 535 23.01 13.54 4.67
CA LEU A 535 23.58 14.56 5.56
C LEU A 535 25.11 14.60 5.47
N TYR A 536 25.77 13.45 5.37
CA TYR A 536 27.22 13.36 5.20
C TYR A 536 27.69 13.98 3.88
N GLU A 537 27.02 13.68 2.77
CA GLU A 537 27.35 14.25 1.46
C GLU A 537 27.06 15.75 1.41
N LEU A 538 25.95 16.23 2.00
CA LEU A 538 25.70 17.67 2.14
C LEU A 538 26.81 18.37 2.93
N ALA A 539 27.34 17.74 3.99
CA ALA A 539 28.46 18.30 4.75
C ALA A 539 29.78 18.34 3.94
N LYS A 540 29.98 17.43 2.99
CA LYS A 540 31.12 17.41 2.06
C LYS A 540 30.97 18.40 0.90
N HIS A 541 29.73 18.79 0.56
CA HIS A 541 29.41 19.62 -0.59
C HIS A 541 28.63 20.89 -0.17
N PRO A 542 29.32 21.90 0.42
CA PRO A 542 28.67 23.11 0.93
C PRO A 542 27.89 23.91 -0.13
N ASP A 543 28.30 23.85 -1.40
CA ASP A 543 27.61 24.51 -2.50
C ASP A 543 26.25 23.86 -2.82
N VAL A 544 26.15 22.55 -2.66
CA VAL A 544 24.90 21.80 -2.77
C VAL A 544 24.04 22.06 -1.54
N GLN A 545 24.63 22.04 -0.34
CA GLN A 545 23.94 22.36 0.91
C GLN A 545 23.31 23.76 0.88
N GLU A 546 24.04 24.77 0.40
CA GLU A 546 23.53 26.13 0.29
C GLU A 546 22.34 26.22 -0.67
N LYS A 547 22.38 25.53 -1.82
CA LYS A 547 21.25 25.47 -2.76
C LYS A 547 20.02 24.80 -2.16
N VAL A 548 20.20 23.70 -1.41
CA VAL A 548 19.09 23.05 -0.69
C VAL A 548 18.49 23.99 0.34
N LEU A 549 19.31 24.69 1.12
CA LEU A 549 18.83 25.67 2.11
C LEU A 549 18.05 26.82 1.44
N GLN A 550 18.54 27.35 0.33
CA GLN A 550 17.83 28.37 -0.45
C GLN A 550 16.47 27.88 -0.96
N GLU A 551 16.38 26.63 -1.41
CA GLU A 551 15.10 26.01 -1.79
C GLU A 551 14.16 25.89 -0.58
N ILE A 552 14.66 25.38 0.56
CA ILE A 552 13.88 25.26 1.80
C ILE A 552 13.32 26.63 2.20
N ASP A 553 14.15 27.68 2.25
CA ASP A 553 13.74 29.03 2.65
C ASP A 553 12.71 29.62 1.70
N ALA A 554 12.91 29.46 0.39
CA ALA A 554 11.98 29.93 -0.63
C ALA A 554 10.62 29.24 -0.50
N THR A 555 10.62 27.93 -0.30
CA THR A 555 9.41 27.12 -0.13
C THR A 555 8.72 27.46 1.19
N LEU A 556 9.43 27.54 2.31
CA LEU A 556 8.81 27.95 3.58
C LEU A 556 8.19 29.34 3.49
N LYS A 557 8.84 30.30 2.82
CA LYS A 557 8.26 31.63 2.56
C LYS A 557 6.96 31.55 1.75
N LYS A 558 6.89 30.67 0.75
CA LYS A 558 5.68 30.41 -0.06
C LYS A 558 4.54 29.81 0.76
N TYR A 559 4.84 29.00 1.77
CA TYR A 559 3.86 28.31 2.62
C TYR A 559 3.74 28.92 4.04
N ASN A 560 3.89 30.24 4.19
CA ASN A 560 3.70 30.98 5.45
C ASN A 560 4.56 30.49 6.62
N GLY A 561 5.77 30.01 6.34
CA GLY A 561 6.71 29.48 7.32
C GLY A 561 6.33 28.11 7.89
N GLN A 562 5.34 27.41 7.30
CA GLN A 562 4.86 26.12 7.78
C GLN A 562 5.40 24.97 6.93
N VAL A 563 5.86 23.91 7.61
CA VAL A 563 6.22 22.63 6.99
C VAL A 563 4.95 21.82 6.79
N THR A 564 4.31 21.96 5.63
CA THR A 564 3.13 21.19 5.22
C THR A 564 3.50 20.06 4.26
N TYR A 565 2.56 19.12 4.04
CA TYR A 565 2.74 18.08 3.03
C TYR A 565 2.98 18.68 1.64
N GLU A 566 2.22 19.72 1.28
CA GLU A 566 2.37 20.44 0.02
C GLU A 566 3.72 21.14 -0.10
N ALA A 567 4.24 21.71 1.01
CA ALA A 567 5.55 22.35 1.01
C ALA A 567 6.67 21.35 0.69
N ILE A 568 6.66 20.17 1.30
CA ILE A 568 7.68 19.14 1.03
C ILE A 568 7.60 18.65 -0.42
N MET A 569 6.39 18.48 -0.96
CA MET A 569 6.19 18.08 -2.36
C MET A 569 6.65 19.16 -3.36
N ASP A 570 6.89 20.39 -2.90
CA ASP A 570 7.35 21.54 -3.68
C ASP A 570 8.85 21.82 -3.48
N MET A 571 9.64 20.79 -3.15
CA MET A 571 11.11 20.85 -3.01
C MET A 571 11.81 19.88 -4.00
N PRO A 572 11.81 20.18 -5.32
CA PRO A 572 12.38 19.29 -6.33
C PRO A 572 13.91 19.12 -6.21
N TYR A 573 14.66 20.11 -5.75
CA TYR A 573 16.11 20.00 -5.59
C TYR A 573 16.47 19.10 -4.39
N MET A 574 15.75 19.21 -3.28
CA MET A 574 15.84 18.26 -2.16
C MET A 574 15.56 16.82 -2.63
N GLU A 575 14.51 16.62 -3.43
CA GLU A 575 14.20 15.30 -4.01
C GLU A 575 15.37 14.79 -4.89
N MET A 576 16.02 15.65 -5.68
CA MET A 576 17.20 15.28 -6.45
C MET A 576 18.38 14.87 -5.56
N VAL A 577 18.61 15.53 -4.43
CA VAL A 577 19.65 15.15 -3.47
C VAL A 577 19.38 13.76 -2.90
N ILE A 578 18.14 13.49 -2.50
CA ILE A 578 17.73 12.18 -1.95
C ILE A 578 17.80 11.08 -3.04
N GLN A 579 17.36 11.36 -4.27
CA GLN A 579 17.38 10.39 -5.38
C GLN A 579 18.79 10.11 -5.91
N GLY A 580 19.64 11.13 -5.97
CA GLY A 580 21.07 10.98 -6.27
C GLY A 580 21.71 10.00 -5.29
N GLU A 581 21.38 10.11 -4.01
CA GLU A 581 21.87 9.19 -2.99
C GLU A 581 21.23 7.80 -3.05
N ASN A 582 19.94 7.66 -3.37
CA ASN A 582 19.34 6.34 -3.57
C ASN A 582 19.99 5.57 -4.74
N SER A 583 20.57 6.30 -5.71
CA SER A 583 21.37 5.72 -6.80
C SER A 583 22.78 5.32 -6.37
N VAL A 584 23.30 5.87 -5.26
CA VAL A 584 24.64 5.61 -4.73
C VAL A 584 24.62 4.67 -3.54
N SER A 585 23.74 4.81 -2.56
CA SER A 585 23.53 3.82 -1.48
C SER A 585 23.09 2.44 -2.00
N ALA A 586 22.35 2.38 -3.12
CA ALA A 586 22.05 1.10 -3.79
C ALA A 586 23.26 0.51 -4.55
N TRP A 587 24.32 1.28 -4.76
CA TRP A 587 25.47 0.94 -5.64
C TRP A 587 26.87 1.11 -5.02
N CYS A 588 27.01 1.64 -3.80
CA CYS A 588 28.32 2.01 -3.28
C CYS A 588 28.91 0.98 -2.33
N GLY A 589 29.85 0.22 -2.89
CA GLY A 589 31.23 0.61 -2.66
C GLY A 589 31.75 1.46 -3.83
N HIS A 590 32.12 2.73 -3.55
CA HIS A 590 33.17 3.52 -4.23
C HIS A 590 32.86 4.57 -5.33
N ASN A 591 31.64 5.03 -5.59
CA ASN A 591 31.45 6.17 -6.53
C ASN A 591 30.77 7.38 -5.89
N ASP A 592 31.55 8.43 -5.62
CA ASP A 592 31.08 9.79 -5.33
C ASP A 592 30.31 10.34 -6.55
N ILE A 593 29.08 10.81 -6.35
CA ILE A 593 28.21 11.40 -7.40
C ILE A 593 28.83 12.65 -8.01
N PHE A 594 29.64 13.36 -7.22
CA PHE A 594 30.24 14.63 -7.61
C PHE A 594 31.64 14.49 -8.22
N ALA A 595 32.15 13.26 -8.39
CA ALA A 595 33.49 13.00 -8.94
C ALA A 595 33.60 13.24 -10.46
N ASP A 596 32.49 13.39 -11.19
CA ASP A 596 32.51 13.72 -12.62
C ASP A 596 32.75 15.23 -12.90
N HIS A 597 33.16 16.00 -11.87
CA HIS A 597 33.84 17.28 -12.10
C HIS A 597 35.34 17.03 -12.30
N PRO A 598 36.01 17.59 -13.33
CA PRO A 598 37.35 17.19 -13.74
C PRO A 598 38.44 17.78 -12.82
N LEU A 599 38.39 17.55 -11.51
CA LEU A 599 39.48 17.91 -10.61
C LEU A 599 39.56 16.95 -9.41
N SER A 600 40.67 16.22 -9.40
CA SER A 600 41.33 15.55 -8.28
C SER A 600 40.91 14.10 -7.95
N THR A 601 41.75 13.21 -8.49
CA THR A 601 42.10 11.92 -7.91
C THR A 601 42.82 12.11 -6.57
N SER A 602 42.33 11.51 -5.48
CA SER A 602 43.22 10.90 -4.48
C SER A 602 42.47 9.97 -3.52
N SER A 603 43.05 8.79 -3.35
CA SER A 603 42.71 7.74 -2.37
C SER A 603 42.76 8.25 -0.92
N PHE A 604 41.88 7.81 -0.01
CA PHE A 604 42.24 7.54 1.40
C PHE A 604 41.19 6.71 2.18
N ARG A 605 41.70 6.04 3.23
CA ARG A 605 41.09 4.99 4.07
C ARG A 605 40.26 5.56 5.25
N HIS A 606 39.23 4.79 5.64
CA HIS A 606 38.60 4.62 6.97
C HIS A 606 38.89 5.68 8.06
N GLY A 607 37.83 6.35 8.54
CA GLY A 607 37.84 7.17 9.75
C GLY A 607 36.42 7.45 10.28
N THR A 608 36.26 7.33 11.59
CA THR A 608 35.05 7.38 12.41
C THR A 608 34.26 8.69 12.32
N GLY A 609 32.93 8.60 12.23
CA GLY A 609 32.00 9.73 12.11
C GLY A 609 31.74 10.48 13.42
N MET A 610 32.55 11.48 13.73
CA MET A 610 32.21 12.55 14.66
C MET A 610 32.35 13.89 13.95
N PHE A 611 31.29 14.71 13.95
CA PHE A 611 31.33 16.07 13.41
C PHE A 611 30.67 17.09 14.32
N SER A 612 31.18 18.31 14.24
CA SER A 612 30.92 19.46 15.10
C SER A 612 30.18 20.54 14.34
N LEU A 613 28.95 20.84 14.75
CA LEU A 613 28.21 22.00 14.25
C LEU A 613 28.62 23.24 15.04
N SER A 614 29.64 23.95 14.58
CA SER A 614 29.96 25.29 15.09
C SER A 614 29.83 26.33 13.98
N LYS A 615 28.86 27.23 14.17
CA LYS A 615 28.50 28.43 13.38
C LYS A 615 27.42 28.25 12.31
N LEU A 616 26.17 28.35 12.76
CA LEU A 616 25.08 28.94 11.99
C LEU A 616 24.51 30.08 12.85
N SER A 617 24.67 31.32 12.38
CA SER A 617 24.15 32.55 12.97
C SER A 617 23.01 33.09 12.12
#